data_AF-A0A009T8G5-F1
#
_entry.id   AF-A0A009T8G5-F1
#
_cell.length_a   1.000
_cell.length_b   1.000
_cell.length_c   1.000
_cell.angle_alpha   90.00
_cell.angle_beta   90.00
_cell.angle_gamma   90.00
#
_symmetry.space_group_name_H-M   'P 1'
#
loop_
_entity.id
_entity.type
_entity.pdbx_description
1 polymer ?
#
loop_
_entity_poly.entity_id
_entity_poly.type
_entity_poly.pdbx_seq_one_letter_code
_entity_poly.pdbx_strand_id
1 'polypeptide(L)'
;MNMMTTLNLRALVTNDNGEPKTTSYAVAEAFNKSHSHVMRDIKKIIKQCGEEFAKSNFGLTFENKKIGNTERKTPFFRISKDGFMLLVMGFTGEKAMKTKIEFINAFNWMANQLSQVFQSKWARYNSVSHEYQSKKDHISCSARDMRAWRDEKPVLEKELSQLEMELQPSLLQSMGSI
;
A
#
# COMPACT_ATOMS: atom_id res chain seq x y z
N MET A 1 -17.94 7.87 31.29
CA MET A 1 -16.68 7.79 30.54
C MET A 1 -17.01 7.13 29.19
N ASN A 2 -17.24 7.92 28.14
CA ASN A 2 -17.76 7.40 26.88
C ASN A 2 -16.65 6.71 26.08
N MET A 3 -16.82 5.40 25.89
CA MET A 3 -16.13 4.61 24.87
C MET A 3 -16.31 5.30 23.52
N MET A 4 -15.28 6.01 23.06
CA MET A 4 -15.18 6.43 21.67
C MET A 4 -15.35 5.18 20.82
N THR A 5 -16.45 5.10 20.07
CA THR A 5 -16.67 4.09 19.04
C THR A 5 -15.59 4.28 17.99
N THR A 6 -14.45 3.63 18.20
CA THR A 6 -13.39 3.47 17.20
C THR A 6 -14.04 2.84 16.00
N LEU A 7 -14.05 3.57 14.89
CA LEU A 7 -14.50 3.06 13.60
C LEU A 7 -13.64 1.82 13.31
N ASN A 8 -14.20 0.62 13.51
CA ASN A 8 -13.43 -0.60 13.30
C ASN A 8 -13.32 -0.82 11.79
N LEU A 9 -12.28 -0.23 11.18
CA LEU A 9 -12.01 -0.33 9.74
C LEU A 9 -11.97 -1.79 9.28
N ARG A 10 -11.59 -2.74 10.15
CA ARG A 10 -11.60 -4.18 9.83
C ARG A 10 -13.02 -4.72 9.61
N ALA A 11 -14.01 -4.21 10.34
CA ALA A 11 -15.41 -4.64 10.19
C ALA A 11 -16.07 -4.13 8.89
N LEU A 12 -15.48 -3.12 8.25
CA LEU A 12 -15.95 -2.58 6.97
C LEU A 12 -15.37 -3.31 5.77
N VAL A 13 -14.43 -4.22 5.98
CA VAL A 13 -13.68 -4.88 4.91
C VAL A 13 -14.07 -6.35 4.82
N THR A 14 -14.54 -6.76 3.66
CA THR A 14 -14.72 -8.17 3.30
C THR A 14 -13.58 -8.59 2.36
N ASN A 15 -13.13 -9.84 2.50
CA ASN A 15 -12.19 -10.43 1.57
C ASN A 15 -12.98 -10.93 0.34
N ASP A 16 -12.74 -10.33 -0.82
CA ASP A 16 -13.32 -10.73 -2.10
C ASP A 16 -12.20 -11.05 -3.08
N ASN A 17 -11.96 -12.34 -3.33
CA ASN A 17 -10.89 -12.84 -4.20
C ASN A 17 -9.47 -12.41 -3.77
N GLY A 18 -9.21 -12.29 -2.47
CA GLY A 18 -7.90 -11.90 -1.94
C GLY A 18 -7.69 -10.40 -1.78
N GLU A 19 -8.67 -9.58 -2.20
CA GLU A 19 -8.61 -8.13 -2.08
C GLU A 19 -9.58 -7.61 -1.01
N PRO A 20 -9.15 -6.64 -0.18
CA PRO A 20 -10.03 -5.99 0.77
C PRO A 20 -11.03 -5.08 0.03
N LYS A 21 -12.32 -5.38 0.15
CA LYS A 21 -13.41 -4.56 -0.41
C LYS A 21 -14.42 -4.16 0.65
N THR A 22 -15.15 -3.08 0.40
CA THR A 22 -16.27 -2.61 1.23
C THR A 22 -17.51 -2.36 0.38
N THR A 23 -18.62 -1.98 1.00
CA THR A 23 -19.87 -1.64 0.31
C THR A 23 -20.30 -0.21 0.59
N SER A 24 -21.03 0.41 -0.34
CA SER A 24 -21.57 1.76 -0.09
C SER A 24 -22.53 1.83 1.11
N TYR A 25 -23.16 0.71 1.50
CA TYR A 25 -23.94 0.61 2.75
C TYR A 25 -23.06 0.69 3.99
N ALA A 26 -21.99 -0.11 4.04
CA ALA A 26 -21.05 -0.12 5.17
C ALA A 26 -20.38 1.26 5.35
N VAL A 27 -20.02 1.91 4.25
CA VAL A 27 -19.49 3.29 4.29
C VAL A 27 -20.53 4.28 4.82
N ALA A 28 -21.79 4.18 4.38
CA ALA A 28 -22.86 5.05 4.84
C ALA A 28 -23.07 4.93 6.36
N GLU A 29 -23.13 3.71 6.88
CA GLU A 29 -23.26 3.43 8.31
C GLU A 29 -22.07 3.95 9.11
N ALA A 30 -20.84 3.63 8.69
CA ALA A 30 -19.62 4.01 9.39
C ALA A 30 -19.50 5.53 9.58
N PHE A 31 -19.71 6.29 8.49
CA PHE A 31 -19.57 7.75 8.49
C PHE A 31 -20.85 8.49 8.87
N ASN A 32 -21.89 7.75 9.30
CA ASN A 32 -23.20 8.29 9.67
C ASN A 32 -23.78 9.20 8.57
N LYS A 33 -23.69 8.75 7.32
CA LYS A 33 -24.19 9.42 6.13
C LYS A 33 -25.35 8.63 5.52
N SER A 34 -26.28 9.32 4.86
CA SER A 34 -27.28 8.64 4.05
C SER A 34 -26.61 7.87 2.90
N HIS A 35 -27.07 6.64 2.65
CA HIS A 35 -26.64 5.84 1.49
C HIS A 35 -26.81 6.60 0.18
N SER A 36 -27.88 7.39 0.03
CA SER A 36 -28.10 8.20 -1.18
C SER A 36 -27.00 9.24 -1.41
N HIS A 37 -26.47 9.84 -0.33
CA HIS A 37 -25.36 10.79 -0.42
C HIS A 37 -24.06 10.09 -0.81
N VAL A 38 -23.78 8.92 -0.21
CA VAL A 38 -22.61 8.12 -0.57
C VAL A 38 -22.66 7.70 -2.05
N MET A 39 -23.81 7.22 -2.53
CA MET A 39 -24.00 6.87 -3.94
C MET A 39 -23.80 8.07 -4.88
N ARG A 40 -24.27 9.26 -4.49
CA ARG A 40 -24.06 10.50 -5.25
C ARG A 40 -22.57 10.86 -5.31
N ASP A 41 -21.87 10.79 -4.19
CA ASP A 41 -20.48 11.20 -4.09
C ASP A 41 -19.58 10.24 -4.89
N ILE A 42 -19.86 8.91 -4.85
CA ILE A 42 -19.20 7.93 -5.72
C ILE A 42 -19.41 8.25 -7.20
N LYS A 43 -20.65 8.56 -7.62
CA LYS A 43 -20.93 8.93 -9.02
C LYS A 43 -20.20 10.20 -9.46
N LYS A 44 -19.99 11.16 -8.55
CA LYS A 44 -19.19 12.36 -8.84
C LYS A 44 -17.72 12.00 -9.03
N ILE A 45 -17.18 11.15 -8.16
CA ILE A 45 -15.80 10.66 -8.25
C ILE A 45 -15.56 9.92 -9.57
N ILE A 46 -16.45 9.00 -9.95
CA ILE A 46 -16.37 8.24 -11.22
C ILE A 46 -16.26 9.16 -12.44
N LYS A 47 -16.94 10.32 -12.43
CA LYS A 47 -16.87 11.30 -13.52
C LYS A 47 -15.54 12.06 -13.58
N GLN A 48 -14.77 12.08 -12.49
CA GLN A 48 -13.57 12.89 -12.33
C GLN A 48 -12.28 12.06 -12.38
N CYS A 49 -12.30 10.81 -11.90
CA CYS A 49 -11.11 9.98 -11.74
C CYS A 49 -10.68 9.21 -13.00
N GLY A 50 -11.39 9.36 -14.11
CA GLY A 50 -11.17 8.59 -15.33
C GLY A 50 -11.77 7.17 -15.27
N GLU A 51 -11.99 6.59 -16.45
CA GLU A 51 -12.77 5.35 -16.60
C GLU A 51 -12.05 4.11 -16.05
N GLU A 52 -10.74 3.98 -16.26
CA GLU A 52 -9.93 2.85 -15.79
C GLU A 52 -9.89 2.76 -14.26
N PHE A 53 -9.66 3.90 -13.60
CA PHE A 53 -9.70 3.96 -12.14
C PHE A 53 -11.09 3.66 -11.62
N ALA A 54 -12.13 4.19 -12.27
CA ALA A 54 -13.51 3.96 -11.85
C ALA A 54 -13.90 2.47 -11.92
N LYS A 55 -13.59 1.79 -13.03
CA LYS A 55 -13.88 0.36 -13.23
C LYS A 55 -13.21 -0.52 -12.18
N SER A 56 -11.95 -0.22 -11.87
CA SER A 56 -11.15 -1.01 -10.92
C SER A 56 -11.59 -0.83 -9.46
N ASN A 57 -12.11 0.35 -9.11
CA ASN A 57 -12.34 0.72 -7.72
C ASN A 57 -13.81 0.83 -7.31
N PHE A 58 -14.74 0.97 -8.26
CA PHE A 58 -16.19 1.13 -8.00
C PHE A 58 -17.05 0.18 -8.85
N GLY A 59 -17.35 -1.00 -8.31
CA GLY A 59 -18.21 -1.99 -8.96
C GLY A 59 -19.69 -1.78 -8.65
N LEU A 60 -20.47 -1.25 -9.61
CA LEU A 60 -21.92 -1.13 -9.46
C LEU A 60 -22.57 -2.53 -9.40
N THR A 61 -23.26 -2.79 -8.31
CA THR A 61 -23.94 -4.07 -8.03
C THR A 61 -25.40 -3.79 -7.68
N PHE A 62 -26.23 -4.84 -7.72
CA PHE A 62 -27.63 -4.77 -7.37
C PHE A 62 -27.98 -5.86 -6.36
N GLU A 63 -28.85 -5.52 -5.43
CA GLU A 63 -29.43 -6.47 -4.46
C GLU A 63 -30.95 -6.45 -4.61
N ASN A 64 -31.58 -7.62 -4.56
CA ASN A 64 -33.03 -7.72 -4.50
C ASN A 64 -33.46 -7.59 -3.04
N LYS A 65 -34.03 -6.44 -2.69
CA LYS A 65 -34.51 -6.19 -1.33
C LYS A 65 -36.02 -6.40 -1.29
N LYS A 66 -36.48 -7.25 -0.37
CA LYS A 66 -37.91 -7.47 -0.17
C LYS A 66 -38.51 -6.28 0.58
N ILE A 67 -39.50 -5.62 -0.04
CA ILE A 67 -40.25 -4.50 0.54
C ILE A 67 -41.72 -4.93 0.54
N GLY A 68 -42.21 -5.40 1.69
CA GLY A 68 -43.52 -6.00 1.81
C GLY A 68 -43.64 -7.28 0.97
N ASN A 69 -44.62 -7.32 0.07
CA ASN A 69 -44.86 -8.44 -0.85
C ASN A 69 -44.13 -8.33 -2.19
N THR A 70 -43.30 -7.30 -2.39
CA THR A 70 -42.61 -7.07 -3.67
C THR A 70 -41.10 -7.04 -3.47
N GLU A 71 -40.36 -7.63 -4.41
CA GLU A 71 -38.90 -7.51 -4.46
C GLU A 71 -38.50 -6.30 -5.31
N ARG A 72 -37.65 -5.44 -4.75
CA ARG A 72 -37.11 -4.27 -5.44
C ARG A 72 -35.62 -4.40 -5.62
N LYS A 73 -35.18 -4.35 -6.87
CA LYS A 73 -33.77 -4.27 -7.24
C LYS A 73 -33.20 -2.92 -6.83
N THR A 74 -32.27 -2.93 -5.87
CA THR A 74 -31.67 -1.73 -5.28
C THR A 74 -30.17 -1.68 -5.60
N PRO A 75 -29.66 -0.59 -6.21
CA PRO A 75 -28.26 -0.48 -6.57
C PRO A 75 -27.38 -0.12 -5.37
N PHE A 76 -26.18 -0.69 -5.32
CA PHE A 76 -25.11 -0.31 -4.38
C PHE A 76 -23.74 -0.49 -5.05
N PHE A 77 -22.68 0.05 -4.45
CA PHE A 77 -21.32 -0.14 -4.97
C PHE A 77 -20.54 -1.10 -4.08
N ARG A 78 -19.78 -2.01 -4.69
CA ARG A 78 -18.62 -2.66 -4.09
C ARG A 78 -17.41 -1.77 -4.37
N ILE A 79 -16.65 -1.47 -3.33
CA ILE A 79 -15.61 -0.44 -3.36
C ILE A 79 -14.29 -1.07 -2.91
N SER A 80 -13.23 -0.90 -3.68
CA SER A 80 -11.88 -1.32 -3.29
C SER A 80 -11.33 -0.46 -2.15
N LYS A 81 -10.20 -0.85 -1.57
CA LYS A 81 -9.43 0.00 -0.64
C LYS A 81 -9.16 1.39 -1.22
N ASP A 82 -8.70 1.50 -2.45
CA ASP A 82 -8.27 2.78 -3.03
C ASP A 82 -9.47 3.66 -3.40
N GLY A 83 -10.57 3.06 -3.90
CA GLY A 83 -11.84 3.76 -4.09
C GLY A 83 -12.43 4.26 -2.77
N PHE A 84 -12.30 3.48 -1.70
CA PHE A 84 -12.72 3.88 -0.35
C PHE A 84 -11.91 5.07 0.15
N MET A 85 -10.59 5.05 -0.01
CA MET A 85 -9.73 6.16 0.39
C MET A 85 -10.09 7.44 -0.37
N LEU A 86 -10.25 7.37 -1.69
CA LEU A 86 -10.63 8.53 -2.50
C LEU A 86 -11.98 9.12 -2.05
N LEU A 87 -12.95 8.27 -1.75
CA LEU A 87 -14.26 8.66 -1.23
C LEU A 87 -14.16 9.35 0.14
N VAL A 88 -13.44 8.74 1.09
CA VAL A 88 -13.30 9.26 2.46
C VAL A 88 -12.52 10.57 2.50
N MET A 89 -11.56 10.77 1.58
CA MET A 89 -10.83 12.04 1.48
C MET A 89 -11.76 13.23 1.22
N GLY A 90 -12.84 13.04 0.45
CA GLY A 90 -13.87 14.06 0.21
C GLY A 90 -14.87 14.25 1.36
N PHE A 91 -14.88 13.39 2.37
CA PHE A 91 -15.82 13.50 3.49
C PHE A 91 -15.39 14.53 4.52
N THR A 92 -16.36 15.24 5.10
CA THR A 92 -16.19 16.16 6.23
C THR A 92 -16.82 15.58 7.50
N GLY A 93 -16.37 16.05 8.67
CA GLY A 93 -16.85 15.64 9.99
C GLY A 93 -15.79 14.95 10.86
N GLU A 94 -16.05 14.83 12.17
CA GLU A 94 -15.11 14.32 13.16
C GLU A 94 -14.66 12.88 12.87
N LYS A 95 -15.60 11.97 12.58
CA LYS A 95 -15.29 10.57 12.21
C LYS A 95 -14.43 10.47 10.94
N ALA A 96 -14.74 11.29 9.93
CA ALA A 96 -13.96 11.38 8.71
C ALA A 96 -12.55 11.88 8.99
N MET A 97 -12.41 12.90 9.84
CA MET A 97 -11.11 13.43 10.25
C MET A 97 -10.26 12.39 10.98
N LYS A 98 -10.85 11.66 11.93
CA LYS A 98 -10.16 10.58 12.64
C LYS A 98 -9.64 9.51 11.69
N THR A 99 -10.46 9.06 10.75
CA THR A 99 -10.06 8.07 9.74
C THR A 99 -8.91 8.58 8.86
N LYS A 100 -8.95 9.85 8.46
CA LYS A 100 -7.85 10.48 7.69
C LYS A 100 -6.55 10.51 8.49
N ILE A 101 -6.60 10.86 9.77
CA ILE A 101 -5.41 10.86 10.66
C ILE A 101 -4.86 9.45 10.83
N GLU A 102 -5.71 8.45 11.07
CA GLU A 102 -5.29 7.05 11.20
C GLU A 102 -4.58 6.54 9.93
N PHE A 103 -5.11 6.91 8.75
CA PHE A 103 -4.46 6.58 7.49
C PHE A 103 -3.08 7.27 7.33
N ILE A 104 -2.97 8.56 7.66
CA ILE A 104 -1.70 9.30 7.63
C ILE A 104 -0.67 8.63 8.55
N ASN A 105 -1.07 8.24 9.76
CA ASN A 105 -0.20 7.57 10.71
C ASN A 105 0.29 6.21 10.20
N ALA A 106 -0.61 5.41 9.60
CA ALA A 106 -0.25 4.14 9.00
C ALA A 106 0.74 4.32 7.83
N PHE A 107 0.54 5.34 7.00
CA PHE A 107 1.45 5.68 5.91
C PHE A 107 2.84 6.06 6.43
N ASN A 108 2.91 6.97 7.42
CA ASN A 108 4.18 7.39 8.01
C ASN A 108 4.90 6.22 8.69
N TRP A 109 4.18 5.34 9.37
CA TRP A 109 4.74 4.13 9.96
C TRP A 109 5.39 3.24 8.88
N MET A 110 4.67 2.96 7.79
CA MET A 110 5.19 2.16 6.68
C MET A 110 6.39 2.83 5.99
N ALA A 111 6.33 4.14 5.76
CA ALA A 111 7.45 4.90 5.19
C ALA A 111 8.69 4.82 6.07
N ASN A 112 8.53 4.91 7.40
CA ASN A 112 9.62 4.74 8.36
C ASN A 112 10.19 3.32 8.32
N GLN A 113 9.34 2.28 8.24
CA GLN A 113 9.81 0.90 8.13
C GLN A 113 10.64 0.69 6.84
N LEU A 114 10.15 1.16 5.70
CA LEU A 114 10.89 1.10 4.44
C LEU A 114 12.23 1.84 4.52
N SER A 115 12.24 3.02 5.14
CA SER A 115 13.46 3.81 5.35
C SER A 115 14.47 3.08 6.25
N GLN A 116 14.02 2.45 7.33
CA GLN A 116 14.88 1.66 8.23
C GLN A 116 15.48 0.44 7.52
N VAL A 117 14.67 -0.30 6.76
CA VAL A 117 15.14 -1.43 5.96
C VAL A 117 16.19 -0.95 4.96
N PHE A 118 15.92 0.14 4.24
CA PHE A 118 16.89 0.73 3.32
C PHE A 118 18.19 1.13 4.02
N GLN A 119 18.13 1.84 5.15
CA GLN A 119 19.31 2.25 5.92
C GLN A 119 20.13 1.05 6.41
N SER A 120 19.48 -0.01 6.90
CA SER A 120 20.18 -1.22 7.35
C SER A 120 20.93 -1.92 6.21
N LYS A 121 20.30 -2.03 5.03
CA LYS A 121 20.91 -2.65 3.85
C LYS A 121 22.05 -1.80 3.31
N TRP A 122 21.89 -0.47 3.33
CA TRP A 122 22.90 0.47 2.88
C TRP A 122 24.13 0.46 3.80
N ALA A 123 23.91 0.41 5.12
CA ALA A 123 25.00 0.24 6.08
C ALA A 123 25.78 -1.06 5.84
N ARG A 124 25.08 -2.17 5.55
CA ARG A 124 25.72 -3.45 5.20
C ARG A 124 26.53 -3.32 3.91
N TYR A 125 25.96 -2.76 2.85
CA TYR A 125 26.65 -2.52 1.58
C TYR A 125 27.95 -1.75 1.78
N ASN A 126 27.90 -0.62 2.51
CA ASN A 126 29.09 0.19 2.77
C ASN A 126 30.17 -0.59 3.54
N SER A 127 29.77 -1.41 4.54
CA SER A 127 30.72 -2.21 5.30
C SER A 127 31.44 -3.25 4.43
N VAL A 128 30.71 -3.95 3.57
CA VAL A 128 31.26 -4.98 2.67
C VAL A 128 32.11 -4.34 1.57
N SER A 129 31.67 -3.18 1.05
CA SER A 129 32.43 -2.41 0.05
C SER A 129 33.77 -1.91 0.62
N HIS A 130 33.76 -1.39 1.85
CA HIS A 130 34.98 -1.00 2.55
C HIS A 130 35.92 -2.19 2.82
N GLU A 131 35.38 -3.35 3.22
CA GLU A 131 36.16 -4.57 3.40
C GLU A 131 36.80 -5.02 2.08
N TYR A 132 36.03 -5.05 1.00
CA TYR A 132 36.51 -5.40 -0.33
C TYR A 132 37.67 -4.50 -0.76
N GLN A 133 37.51 -3.17 -0.62
CA GLN A 133 38.54 -2.21 -0.99
C GLN A 133 39.80 -2.36 -0.13
N SER A 134 39.62 -2.51 1.20
CA SER A 134 40.74 -2.74 2.12
C SER A 134 41.52 -3.99 1.73
N LYS A 135 40.84 -5.12 1.49
CA LYS A 135 41.51 -6.36 1.07
C LYS A 135 42.18 -6.19 -0.29
N LYS A 136 41.51 -5.56 -1.24
CA LYS A 136 42.05 -5.26 -2.58
C LYS A 136 43.39 -4.54 -2.53
N ASP A 137 43.53 -3.58 -1.62
CA ASP A 137 44.73 -2.76 -1.49
C ASP A 137 45.90 -3.51 -0.83
N HIS A 138 45.63 -4.54 -0.01
CA HIS A 138 46.66 -5.28 0.77
C HIS A 138 47.20 -6.56 0.10
N ILE A 139 46.66 -6.98 -1.06
CA ILE A 139 47.02 -8.27 -1.69
C ILE A 139 48.45 -8.33 -2.25
N SER A 140 49.14 -7.20 -2.38
CA SER A 140 50.47 -7.16 -3.01
C SER A 140 51.62 -7.69 -2.13
N CYS A 141 51.35 -8.07 -0.87
CA CYS A 141 52.42 -8.34 0.10
C CYS A 141 52.81 -9.80 0.26
N SER A 142 51.98 -10.80 -0.14
CA SER A 142 52.39 -12.21 -0.06
C SER A 142 51.58 -13.19 -0.93
N ALA A 143 52.18 -14.34 -1.25
CA ALA A 143 51.50 -15.45 -1.95
C ALA A 143 50.40 -16.14 -1.12
N ARG A 144 50.37 -15.88 0.20
CA ARG A 144 49.29 -16.30 1.09
C ARG A 144 48.08 -15.38 0.95
N ASP A 145 48.31 -14.07 0.88
CA ASP A 145 47.25 -13.06 0.75
C ASP A 145 46.58 -13.15 -0.63
N MET A 146 47.35 -13.43 -1.69
CA MET A 146 46.81 -13.68 -3.04
C MET A 146 45.90 -14.92 -3.09
N ARG A 147 46.20 -15.96 -2.30
CA ARG A 147 45.36 -17.16 -2.21
C ARG A 147 44.08 -16.90 -1.42
N ALA A 148 44.20 -16.27 -0.25
CA ALA A 148 43.03 -15.87 0.55
C ALA A 148 42.07 -14.99 -0.26
N TRP A 149 42.61 -14.02 -1.02
CA TRP A 149 41.80 -13.15 -1.88
C TRP A 149 41.09 -13.90 -3.02
N ARG A 150 41.73 -14.91 -3.62
CA ARG A 150 41.10 -15.73 -4.67
C ARG A 150 39.79 -16.37 -4.18
N ASP A 151 39.76 -16.80 -2.92
CA ASP A 151 38.62 -17.51 -2.32
C ASP A 151 37.58 -16.53 -1.75
N GLU A 152 38.01 -15.40 -1.18
CA GLU A 152 37.12 -14.42 -0.53
C GLU A 152 36.45 -13.45 -1.52
N LYS A 153 37.16 -13.06 -2.59
CA LYS A 153 36.68 -12.08 -3.58
C LYS A 153 35.30 -12.43 -4.17
N PRO A 154 35.05 -13.67 -4.65
CA PRO A 154 33.75 -14.03 -5.23
C PRO A 154 32.59 -13.95 -4.22
N VAL A 155 32.87 -14.20 -2.93
CA VAL A 155 31.86 -14.12 -1.87
C VAL A 155 31.45 -12.67 -1.64
N LEU A 156 32.42 -11.77 -1.51
CA LEU A 156 32.18 -10.33 -1.35
C LEU A 156 31.47 -9.74 -2.57
N GLU A 157 31.89 -10.10 -3.78
CA GLU A 157 31.25 -9.63 -5.03
C GLU A 157 29.80 -10.11 -5.16
N LYS A 158 29.52 -11.36 -4.78
CA LYS A 158 28.16 -11.89 -4.76
C LYS A 158 27.28 -11.14 -3.75
N GLU A 159 27.79 -10.89 -2.55
CA GLU A 159 27.06 -10.17 -1.52
C GLU A 159 26.80 -8.70 -1.92
N LEU A 160 27.80 -8.01 -2.48
CA LEU A 160 27.65 -6.65 -3.01
C LEU A 160 26.61 -6.59 -4.11
N SER A 161 26.64 -7.53 -5.06
CA SER A 161 25.67 -7.59 -6.15
C SER A 161 24.24 -7.83 -5.65
N GLN A 162 24.07 -8.70 -4.64
CA GLN A 162 22.77 -8.92 -4.01
C GLN A 162 22.27 -7.66 -3.28
N LEU A 163 23.13 -7.00 -2.51
CA LEU A 163 22.79 -5.77 -1.79
C LEU A 163 22.48 -4.61 -2.74
N GLU A 164 23.21 -4.48 -3.85
CA GLU A 164 22.91 -3.50 -4.90
C GLU A 164 21.53 -3.72 -5.51
N MET A 165 21.19 -4.97 -5.85
CA MET A 165 19.88 -5.32 -6.38
C MET A 165 18.75 -5.02 -5.38
N GLU A 166 18.99 -5.28 -4.10
CA GLU A 166 18.03 -5.04 -3.03
C GLU A 166 17.91 -3.55 -2.62
N LEU A 167 18.95 -2.75 -2.88
CA LEU A 167 18.99 -1.31 -2.59
C LEU A 167 18.47 -0.46 -3.74
N GLN A 168 18.49 -0.96 -4.97
CA GLN A 168 17.94 -0.23 -6.11
C GLN A 168 16.44 -0.03 -5.88
N PRO A 169 15.97 1.21 -5.63
CA PRO A 169 14.54 1.44 -5.65
C PRO A 169 14.12 1.21 -7.10
N SER A 170 13.25 0.23 -7.35
CA SER A 170 12.61 0.06 -8.65
C SER A 170 11.66 1.24 -8.88
N LEU A 171 12.22 2.40 -9.21
CA LEU A 171 11.49 3.58 -9.65
C LEU A 171 11.08 3.30 -11.10
N LEU A 172 9.80 2.96 -11.28
CA LEU A 172 9.11 2.81 -12.56
C LEU A 172 9.55 1.58 -13.39
N GLN A 173 8.89 0.44 -13.14
CA GLN A 173 8.48 -0.45 -14.23
C GLN A 173 7.15 0.01 -14.88
N SER A 174 6.78 1.28 -14.72
CA SER A 174 5.74 1.91 -15.53
C SER A 174 6.40 2.87 -16.51
N MET A 175 6.78 2.34 -17.66
CA MET A 175 6.72 2.97 -18.99
C MET A 175 7.16 1.92 -20.02
N GLY A 176 6.43 0.80 -20.04
CA GLY A 176 6.43 -0.14 -21.16
C GLY A 176 5.41 0.31 -22.19
N SER A 177 5.93 1.04 -23.18
CA SER A 177 5.47 1.15 -24.57
C SER A 177 4.07 1.71 -24.88
N ILE A 178 4.09 2.92 -25.46
CA ILE A 178 3.13 3.40 -26.47
C ILE A 178 3.11 2.42 -27.65
#